data_AF-A0A4V6YBC4-F1
#
_entry.id   AF-A0A4V6YBC4-F1
#
_cell.length_a   1.000
_cell.length_b   1.000
_cell.length_c   1.000
_cell.angle_alpha   90.00
_cell.angle_beta   90.00
_cell.angle_gamma   90.00
#
_symmetry.space_group_name_H-M   'P 1'
#
loop_
_entity.id
_entity.type
_entity.pdbx_description
1 polymer ?
#
loop_
_entity_poly.entity_id
_entity_poly.type
_entity_poly.pdbx_seq_one_letter_code
_entity_poly.pdbx_strand_id
1 'polypeptide(L)'
;MTTLHITVGDREQLRQDALQFVRDVDADDLDTQDGTATLQFGTYDDFVDSLTPLRLELIRAIAAETPESMREAAQLVDRDVSDVHSDLKQLDVLGILTLEEGGPSGAIQPIVPFDRIEVHIDYPLLDRGDADTAASA
;
A
#
# COMPACT_ATOMS: atom_id res chain seq x y z
N MET A 1 7.35 10.73 11.48
CA MET A 1 7.59 9.62 10.55
C MET A 1 6.25 9.21 9.99
N THR A 2 6.05 9.29 8.68
CA THR A 2 4.76 9.00 8.03
C THR A 2 4.64 7.51 7.75
N THR A 3 3.49 6.91 8.06
CA THR A 3 3.26 5.46 7.87
C THR A 3 2.02 5.23 7.01
N LEU A 4 2.15 4.37 6.00
CA LEU A 4 1.04 3.84 5.22
C LEU A 4 0.59 2.52 5.83
N HIS A 5 -0.65 2.47 6.31
CA HIS A 5 -1.27 1.26 6.82
C HIS A 5 -2.07 0.57 5.72
N ILE A 6 -1.83 -0.72 5.53
CA ILE A 6 -2.51 -1.54 4.52
C ILE A 6 -3.27 -2.65 5.22
N THR A 7 -4.57 -2.76 4.96
CA THR A 7 -5.42 -3.83 5.51
C THR A 7 -5.94 -4.75 4.41
N VAL A 8 -5.89 -6.05 4.65
CA VAL A 8 -6.31 -7.10 3.70
C VAL A 8 -7.29 -8.06 4.38
N GLY A 9 -8.51 -8.19 3.86
CA GLY A 9 -9.53 -9.08 4.42
C GLY A 9 -10.93 -8.89 3.83
N ASP A 10 -11.95 -9.53 4.41
CA ASP A 10 -13.36 -9.40 3.97
C ASP A 10 -14.03 -8.10 4.45
N ARG A 11 -14.68 -7.40 3.51
CA ARG A 11 -15.20 -6.03 3.62
C ARG A 11 -16.16 -5.83 4.81
N GLU A 12 -16.83 -6.88 5.26
CA GLU A 12 -17.77 -6.86 6.40
C GLU A 12 -17.09 -6.96 7.79
N GLN A 13 -16.00 -7.73 7.92
CA GLN A 13 -15.18 -7.74 9.14
C GLN A 13 -14.28 -6.50 9.23
N LEU A 14 -13.79 -6.04 8.07
CA LEU A 14 -12.99 -4.82 7.93
C LEU A 14 -13.70 -3.53 8.36
N ARG A 15 -15.03 -3.45 8.23
CA ARG A 15 -15.76 -2.27 8.74
C ARG A 15 -15.71 -2.20 10.27
N GLN A 16 -15.70 -3.34 10.96
CA GLN A 16 -15.53 -3.37 12.41
C GLN A 16 -14.09 -3.08 12.82
N ASP A 17 -13.10 -3.65 12.15
CA ASP A 17 -11.70 -3.42 12.49
C ASP A 17 -11.21 -2.02 12.11
N ALA A 18 -11.63 -1.45 10.98
CA ALA A 18 -11.33 -0.06 10.65
C ALA A 18 -11.98 0.91 11.65
N LEU A 19 -13.19 0.62 12.14
CA LEU A 19 -13.84 1.41 13.20
C LEU A 19 -13.20 1.17 14.57
N GLN A 20 -12.64 -0.01 14.84
CA GLN A 20 -11.97 -0.32 16.09
C GLN A 20 -10.56 0.27 16.13
N PHE A 21 -9.84 0.27 15.00
CA PHE A 21 -8.55 0.93 14.85
C PHE A 21 -8.67 2.45 14.99
N VAL A 22 -9.66 3.07 14.33
CA VAL A 22 -9.97 4.50 14.55
C VAL A 22 -10.25 4.76 16.04
N ARG A 23 -10.96 3.87 16.74
CA ARG A 23 -11.21 4.02 18.18
C ARG A 23 -9.99 3.80 19.08
N ASP A 24 -9.08 2.90 18.71
CA ASP A 24 -7.80 2.73 19.42
C ASP A 24 -6.85 3.91 19.17
N VAL A 25 -7.11 4.70 18.12
CA VAL A 25 -6.40 5.95 17.77
C VAL A 25 -7.16 7.21 18.25
N ASP A 26 -8.44 7.14 18.60
CA ASP A 26 -9.27 8.33 18.90
C ASP A 26 -9.09 8.85 20.34
N ALA A 27 -8.43 10.00 20.51
CA ALA A 27 -8.93 11.12 21.33
C ALA A 27 -8.07 12.41 21.37
N ASP A 28 -6.85 12.47 20.80
CA ASP A 28 -5.98 13.67 20.93
C ASP A 28 -5.55 14.33 19.61
N ASP A 29 -5.82 13.75 18.43
CA ASP A 29 -5.21 14.22 17.17
C ASP A 29 -6.21 14.45 16.02
N LEU A 30 -7.47 14.80 16.33
CA LEU A 30 -8.44 15.22 15.30
C LEU A 30 -8.17 16.62 14.71
N ASP A 31 -7.04 17.25 15.08
CA ASP A 31 -6.58 18.54 14.56
C ASP A 31 -5.13 18.50 14.02
N THR A 32 -4.53 17.32 13.87
CA THR A 32 -3.21 17.16 13.26
C THR A 32 -3.36 16.52 11.88
N GLN A 33 -2.87 17.24 10.87
CA GLN A 33 -2.57 16.69 9.56
C GLN A 33 -1.34 15.75 9.64
N ASP A 34 -1.29 14.87 10.64
CA ASP A 34 -0.22 13.89 10.86
C ASP A 34 -0.55 12.56 10.18
N GLY A 35 -0.15 12.45 8.92
CA GLY A 35 0.74 11.36 8.48
C GLY A 35 0.24 9.91 8.43
N THR A 36 -1.02 9.61 8.74
CA THR A 36 -1.55 8.23 8.72
C THR A 36 -2.43 7.99 7.49
N ALA A 37 -1.84 7.50 6.40
CA ALA A 37 -2.58 7.07 5.22
C ALA A 37 -3.03 5.61 5.36
N THR A 38 -4.24 5.28 4.92
CA THR A 38 -4.76 3.90 4.96
C THR A 38 -5.18 3.43 3.57
N LEU A 39 -4.75 2.24 3.17
CA LEU A 39 -5.10 1.57 1.92
C LEU A 39 -5.72 0.20 2.23
N GLN A 40 -6.76 -0.19 1.50
CA GLN A 40 -7.50 -1.41 1.77
C GLN A 40 -7.60 -2.31 0.53
N PHE A 41 -7.32 -3.60 0.71
CA PHE A 41 -7.55 -4.65 -0.27
C PHE A 41 -8.66 -5.60 0.21
N GLY A 42 -9.53 -6.02 -0.71
CA GLY A 42 -10.65 -6.89 -0.40
C GLY A 42 -10.27 -8.38 -0.30
N THR A 43 -9.16 -8.77 -0.91
CA THR A 43 -8.64 -10.14 -0.84
C THR A 43 -7.12 -10.14 -0.78
N TYR A 44 -6.55 -11.25 -0.30
CA TYR A 44 -5.10 -11.45 -0.34
C TYR A 44 -4.57 -11.45 -1.77
N ASP A 45 -5.30 -12.02 -2.71
CA ASP A 45 -4.93 -12.08 -4.13
C ASP A 45 -4.84 -10.66 -4.71
N ASP A 46 -5.83 -9.79 -4.44
CA ASP A 46 -5.80 -8.37 -4.86
C ASP A 46 -4.58 -7.62 -4.28
N PHE A 47 -4.23 -7.90 -3.03
CA PHE A 47 -3.06 -7.31 -2.38
C PHE A 47 -1.76 -7.74 -3.07
N VAL A 48 -1.53 -9.04 -3.28
CA VAL A 48 -0.27 -9.52 -3.88
C VAL A 48 -0.15 -9.16 -5.36
N ASP A 49 -1.27 -9.07 -6.08
CA ASP A 49 -1.29 -8.62 -7.49
C ASP A 49 -1.03 -7.12 -7.61
N SER A 50 -1.43 -6.34 -6.59
CA SER A 50 -1.23 -4.88 -6.56
C SER A 50 0.14 -4.50 -6.01
N LEU A 51 0.61 -5.16 -4.96
CA LEU A 51 1.86 -4.90 -4.27
C LEU A 51 2.82 -6.09 -4.37
N THR A 52 3.22 -6.37 -5.62
CA THR A 52 4.20 -7.41 -5.91
C THR A 52 5.54 -7.11 -5.24
N PRO A 53 6.39 -8.13 -4.99
CA PRO A 53 7.73 -7.92 -4.43
C PRO A 53 8.56 -6.89 -5.20
N LEU A 54 8.47 -6.89 -6.55
CA LEU A 54 9.16 -5.94 -7.42
C LEU A 54 8.66 -4.50 -7.25
N ARG A 55 7.37 -4.31 -6.96
CA ARG A 55 6.82 -2.97 -6.66
C ARG A 55 7.24 -2.49 -5.28
N LEU A 56 7.29 -3.37 -4.28
CA LEU A 56 7.80 -3.04 -2.94
C LEU A 56 9.28 -2.66 -2.98
N GLU A 57 10.07 -3.34 -3.81
CA GLU A 57 11.47 -2.99 -4.07
C GLU A 57 11.59 -1.61 -4.73
N LEU A 58 10.77 -1.34 -5.75
CA LEU A 58 10.71 -0.05 -6.41
C LEU A 58 10.34 1.10 -5.45
N ILE A 59 9.30 0.93 -4.62
CA ILE A 59 8.91 1.90 -3.60
C ILE A 59 10.08 2.19 -2.65
N ARG A 60 10.76 1.14 -2.19
CA ARG A 60 11.92 1.27 -1.28
C ARG A 60 13.06 2.04 -1.94
N ALA A 61 13.39 1.72 -3.19
CA ALA A 61 14.46 2.39 -3.95
C ALA A 61 14.15 3.89 -4.13
N ILE A 62 12.90 4.22 -4.48
CA ILE A 62 12.45 5.61 -4.63
C ILE A 62 12.51 6.37 -3.30
N ALA A 63 12.06 5.76 -2.21
CA ALA A 63 12.13 6.38 -0.88
C ALA A 63 13.57 6.60 -0.39
N ALA A 64 14.50 5.72 -0.78
CA ALA A 64 15.90 5.81 -0.36
C ALA A 64 16.73 6.82 -1.17
N GLU A 65 16.55 6.84 -2.49
CA GLU A 65 17.43 7.58 -3.42
C GLU A 65 16.75 8.81 -4.04
N THR A 66 15.42 8.95 -3.89
CA THR A 66 14.64 10.10 -4.39
C THR A 66 14.94 10.46 -5.86
N PRO A 67 14.71 9.54 -6.82
CA PRO A 67 15.05 9.74 -8.22
C PRO A 67 14.32 10.94 -8.82
N GLU A 68 15.01 11.73 -9.64
CA GLU A 68 14.46 12.93 -10.30
C GLU A 68 13.60 12.59 -11.53
N SER A 69 13.54 11.31 -11.94
CA SER A 69 12.72 10.87 -13.06
C SER A 69 12.32 9.39 -13.00
N MET A 70 11.26 9.03 -13.74
CA MET A 70 10.88 7.61 -13.94
C MET A 70 11.99 6.75 -14.54
N ARG A 71 12.85 7.32 -15.40
CA ARG A 71 13.97 6.59 -16.01
C ARG A 71 15.06 6.28 -15.00
N GLU A 72 15.33 7.23 -14.12
CA GLU A 72 16.28 7.05 -13.03
C GLU A 72 15.76 6.02 -12.03
N ALA A 73 14.47 6.07 -11.68
CA ALA A 73 13.84 5.04 -10.86
C ALA A 73 14.01 3.63 -11.46
N ALA A 74 13.91 3.49 -12.79
CA ALA A 74 14.14 2.23 -13.47
C ALA A 74 15.61 1.76 -13.44
N GLN A 75 16.56 2.70 -13.53
CA GLN A 75 17.99 2.41 -13.40
C GLN A 75 18.36 1.97 -11.98
N LEU A 76 17.74 2.56 -10.95
CA LEU A 76 17.98 2.19 -9.55
C LEU A 76 17.66 0.72 -9.25
N VAL A 77 16.66 0.16 -9.94
CA VAL A 77 16.24 -1.24 -9.76
C VAL A 77 16.71 -2.17 -10.88
N ASP A 78 17.54 -1.69 -11.82
CA ASP A 78 18.03 -2.43 -12.99
C ASP A 78 16.88 -3.13 -13.79
N ARG A 79 15.79 -2.38 -14.06
CA ARG A 79 14.63 -2.88 -14.80
C ARG A 79 14.31 -2.04 -16.03
N ASP A 80 13.55 -2.63 -16.95
CA ASP A 80 13.05 -1.94 -18.14
C ASP A 80 12.11 -0.77 -17.80
N VAL A 81 12.31 0.36 -18.48
CA VAL A 81 11.57 1.61 -18.23
C VAL A 81 10.06 1.45 -18.46
N SER A 82 9.64 0.64 -19.45
CA SER A 82 8.22 0.41 -19.73
C SER A 82 7.49 -0.25 -18.58
N ASP A 83 8.14 -1.22 -17.94
CA ASP A 83 7.57 -2.01 -16.85
C ASP A 83 7.51 -1.16 -15.59
N VAL A 84 8.62 -0.47 -15.28
CA VAL A 84 8.69 0.46 -14.15
C VAL A 84 7.69 1.60 -14.30
N HIS A 85 7.52 2.15 -15.50
CA HIS A 85 6.53 3.20 -15.73
C HIS A 85 5.10 2.70 -15.49
N SER A 86 4.80 1.46 -15.88
CA SER A 86 3.49 0.84 -15.63
C SER A 86 3.28 0.60 -14.13
N ASP A 87 4.30 0.12 -13.44
CA ASP A 87 4.31 -0.07 -11.98
C ASP A 87 4.12 1.27 -11.24
N LEU A 88 4.86 2.31 -11.61
CA LEU A 88 4.76 3.65 -11.02
C LEU A 88 3.36 4.23 -11.16
N LYS A 89 2.72 4.08 -12.33
CA LYS A 89 1.34 4.52 -12.53
C LYS A 89 0.35 3.76 -11.66
N GLN A 90 0.54 2.46 -11.51
CA GLN A 90 -0.33 1.66 -10.65
C GLN A 90 -0.17 2.09 -9.18
N LEU A 91 1.05 2.36 -8.74
CA LEU A 91 1.34 2.83 -7.38
C LEU A 91 0.79 4.24 -7.11
N ASP A 92 0.80 5.11 -8.12
CA ASP A 92 0.18 6.45 -8.08
C ASP A 92 -1.35 6.35 -7.93
N VAL A 93 -1.99 5.47 -8.70
CA VAL A 93 -3.44 5.20 -8.59
C VAL A 93 -3.82 4.65 -7.21
N LEU A 94 -2.95 3.84 -6.61
CA LEU A 94 -3.14 3.33 -5.25
C LEU A 94 -2.85 4.37 -4.16
N GLY A 95 -2.30 5.54 -4.51
CA GLY A 95 -1.92 6.59 -3.56
C GLY A 95 -0.70 6.24 -2.70
N ILE A 96 0.11 5.27 -3.12
CA ILE A 96 1.31 4.81 -2.39
C ILE A 96 2.50 5.73 -2.69
N LEU A 97 2.51 6.32 -3.88
CA LEU A 97 3.43 7.37 -4.30
C LEU A 97 2.66 8.43 -5.10
N THR A 98 3.29 9.55 -5.36
CA THR A 98 2.78 10.58 -6.27
C THR A 98 3.74 10.80 -7.42
N LEU A 99 3.20 11.05 -8.60
CA LEU A 99 3.97 11.47 -9.77
C LEU A 99 3.89 12.99 -9.92
N GLU A 100 4.98 13.69 -9.63
CA GLU A 100 5.06 15.14 -9.75
C GLU A 100 5.68 15.57 -11.07
N GLU A 101 5.01 16.49 -11.77
CA GLU A 101 5.55 17.10 -12.99
C GLU A 101 6.44 18.31 -12.65
N GLY A 102 7.50 18.52 -13.43
CA GLY A 102 8.31 19.74 -13.31
C GLY A 102 9.35 19.70 -12.20
N GLY A 103 9.91 18.52 -11.90
CA GLY A 103 11.08 18.39 -11.02
C GLY A 103 12.31 19.16 -11.53
N PRO A 104 13.46 19.10 -10.85
CA PRO A 104 14.67 19.88 -11.19
C PRO A 104 15.12 19.74 -12.66
N SER A 105 14.89 18.55 -13.23
CA SER A 105 15.19 18.20 -14.62
C SER A 105 14.05 18.52 -15.62
N GLY A 106 12.87 18.92 -15.12
CA GLY A 106 11.63 19.06 -15.90
C GLY A 106 10.95 17.73 -16.24
N ALA A 107 11.48 16.61 -15.77
CA ALA A 107 10.89 15.29 -15.90
C ALA A 107 9.82 15.03 -14.83
N ILE A 108 9.02 13.97 -15.03
CA ILE A 108 8.09 13.48 -14.02
C ILE A 108 8.86 12.65 -13.00
N GLN A 109 8.83 13.08 -11.74
CA GLN A 109 9.52 12.45 -10.62
C GLN A 109 8.53 11.65 -9.75
N PRO A 110 8.84 10.40 -9.39
CA PRO A 110 8.05 9.67 -8.41
C PRO A 110 8.49 10.01 -6.98
N ILE A 111 7.52 10.29 -6.10
CA ILE A 111 7.76 10.63 -4.70
C ILE A 111 6.95 9.70 -3.81
N VAL A 112 7.62 9.06 -2.84
CA VAL A 112 6.96 8.26 -1.81
C VAL A 112 6.83 9.13 -0.55
N PRO A 113 5.60 9.52 -0.14
CA PRO A 113 5.39 10.42 1.00
C PRO A 113 5.42 9.69 2.36
N PHE A 114 5.86 8.43 2.39
CA PHE A 114 5.83 7.54 3.55
C PHE A 114 7.22 7.00 3.89
N ASP A 115 7.56 6.97 5.17
CA ASP A 115 8.79 6.36 5.67
C ASP A 115 8.65 4.83 5.81
N ARG A 116 7.41 4.34 5.97
CA ARG A 116 7.11 2.95 6.31
C ARG A 116 5.77 2.49 5.80
N ILE A 117 5.70 1.22 5.41
CA ILE A 117 4.45 0.50 5.11
C ILE A 117 4.24 -0.56 6.20
N GLU A 118 3.07 -0.55 6.83
CA GLU A 118 2.63 -1.60 7.75
C GLU A 118 1.45 -2.36 7.12
N VAL A 119 1.51 -3.68 7.06
CA VAL A 119 0.47 -4.51 6.45
C VAL A 119 -0.17 -5.41 7.49
N HIS A 120 -1.48 -5.32 7.64
CA HIS A 120 -2.31 -6.21 8.44
C HIS A 120 -3.13 -7.11 7.51
N ILE A 121 -2.93 -8.42 7.64
CA ILE A 121 -3.55 -9.42 6.77
C ILE A 121 -4.34 -10.39 7.63
N ASP A 122 -5.66 -10.38 7.45
CA ASP A 122 -6.56 -11.37 8.01
C ASP A 122 -6.84 -12.44 6.96
N TYR A 123 -6.08 -13.53 7.02
CA TYR A 123 -6.17 -14.64 6.09
C TYR A 123 -6.83 -15.86 6.75
N PRO A 124 -8.16 -16.04 6.62
CA PRO A 124 -8.83 -17.21 7.19
C PRO A 124 -8.36 -18.49 6.48
N LEU A 125 -7.84 -19.45 7.26
CA LEU A 125 -7.44 -20.77 6.74
C LEU A 125 -8.62 -21.74 6.59
N LEU A 126 -9.78 -21.38 7.14
CA LEU A 126 -10.98 -22.19 7.15
C LEU A 126 -12.16 -21.31 6.76
N ASP A 127 -12.96 -21.78 5.80
CA ASP A 127 -14.26 -21.21 5.53
C ASP A 127 -15.20 -21.57 6.67
N ARG A 128 -15.71 -20.57 7.39
CA ARG A 128 -16.58 -20.79 8.56
C ARG A 128 -17.95 -21.41 8.23
N GLY A 129 -18.15 -21.86 6.99
CA GLY A 129 -19.39 -22.45 6.47
C GLY A 129 -19.55 -23.96 6.64
N ASP A 130 -18.51 -24.71 7.04
CA ASP A 130 -18.57 -26.19 7.08
C ASP A 130 -18.56 -26.81 8.49
N ALA A 131 -18.54 -25.99 9.55
CA ALA A 131 -18.46 -26.46 10.93
C ALA A 131 -19.79 -26.98 11.53
N ASP A 132 -20.93 -26.77 10.85
CA ASP A 132 -22.25 -27.16 11.40
C ASP A 132 -22.73 -28.56 10.93
N THR A 133 -22.01 -29.22 10.02
CA THR A 133 -22.40 -30.54 9.50
C THR A 133 -21.79 -31.71 10.29
N ALA A 134 -20.77 -31.46 11.13
CA ALA A 134 -20.04 -32.53 11.84
C ALA A 134 -20.56 -32.83 13.27
N ALA A 135 -21.54 -32.07 13.78
CA ALA A 135 -22.06 -32.25 15.15
C ALA A 135 -23.29 -33.16 15.26
N SER A 136 -23.72 -33.80 14.16
CA SER A 136 -24.85 -34.73 14.14
C SER A 136 -24.49 -36.04 13.44
N ALA A 137 -23.68 -36.86 14.10
CA ALA A 137 -23.50 -38.28 13.80
C ALA A 137 -23.34 -39.09 15.09
#